data_AF-A0A1E7FDY0-F1
#
_entry.id   AF-A0A1E7FDY0-F1
#
_cell.length_a   1.000
_cell.length_b   1.000
_cell.length_c   1.000
_cell.angle_alpha   90.00
_cell.angle_beta   90.00
_cell.angle_gamma   90.00
#
_symmetry.space_group_name_H-M   'P 1'
#
loop_
_entity.id
_entity.type
_entity.pdbx_description
1 polymer ?
#
loop_
_entity_poly.entity_id
_entity_poly.type
_entity_poly.pdbx_seq_one_letter_code
_entity_poly.pdbx_strand_id
1 'polypeptide(L)'
;DNDFDVLRTLRWTGAGLLLHGPYFYMGFSIIDRKFGQAVTTWKVVAKKTTAAQFILFPPYLVALFGFMGVLENHDNIKEKIIKRVPEAFISGCVYWPVANSINFKLIPNNFRVPYLAVSAGIWNSYLSYV
;
A
#
# COMPACT_ATOMS: atom_id res chain seq x y z
N ASP A 1 12.88 19.74 -20.84
CA ASP A 1 11.51 19.42 -20.40
C ASP A 1 11.53 18.79 -19.02
N ASN A 2 11.49 19.62 -17.99
CA ASN A 2 11.51 19.20 -16.60
C ASN A 2 10.43 19.99 -15.84
N ASP A 3 9.24 20.08 -16.45
CA ASP A 3 8.08 20.65 -15.77
C ASP A 3 7.60 19.64 -14.75
N PHE A 4 7.85 19.96 -13.49
CA PHE A 4 7.33 19.21 -12.37
C PHE A 4 5.79 19.22 -12.44
N ASP A 5 5.19 18.06 -12.72
CA ASP A 5 3.74 17.93 -12.79
C ASP A 5 3.13 17.99 -11.38
N VAL A 6 2.83 19.23 -10.96
CA VAL A 6 2.22 19.55 -9.67
C VAL A 6 0.88 18.83 -9.52
N LEU A 7 0.09 18.73 -10.59
CA LEU A 7 -1.24 18.15 -10.54
C LEU A 7 -1.18 16.62 -10.34
N ARG A 8 -0.27 15.94 -11.05
CA ARG A 8 0.04 14.52 -10.80
C ARG A 8 0.49 14.31 -9.36
N THR A 9 1.40 15.15 -8.88
CA THR A 9 1.91 15.06 -7.51
C THR A 9 0.80 15.22 -6.47
N LEU A 10 -0.10 16.19 -6.67
CA LEU A 10 -1.24 16.43 -5.78
C LEU A 10 -2.23 15.25 -5.77
N ARG A 11 -2.52 14.64 -6.92
CA ARG A 11 -3.39 13.45 -7.00
C ARG A 11 -2.82 12.27 -6.21
N TRP A 12 -1.54 11.97 -6.38
CA TRP A 12 -0.86 10.90 -5.64
C TRP A 12 -0.73 11.22 -4.15
N THR A 13 -0.50 12.48 -3.80
CA THR A 13 -0.50 12.94 -2.40
C THR A 13 -1.88 12.76 -1.77
N GLY A 14 -2.94 13.15 -2.48
CA GLY A 14 -4.33 12.95 -2.06
C GLY A 14 -4.67 11.47 -1.89
N ALA A 15 -4.24 10.60 -2.81
CA ALA A 15 -4.41 9.16 -2.69
C ALA A 15 -3.67 8.61 -1.45
N GLY A 16 -2.48 9.12 -1.15
CA GLY A 16 -1.74 8.76 0.06
C GLY A 16 -2.46 9.16 1.36
N LEU A 17 -2.92 10.41 1.44
CA LEU A 17 -3.52 10.97 2.64
C LEU A 17 -4.95 10.49 2.89
N LEU A 18 -5.77 10.44 1.83
CA LEU A 18 -7.21 10.19 1.95
C LEU A 18 -7.58 8.70 1.84
N LEU A 19 -6.78 7.93 1.10
CA LEU A 19 -7.05 6.50 0.87
C LEU A 19 -6.05 5.63 1.61
N HIS A 20 -4.76 5.74 1.31
CA HIS A 20 -3.74 4.82 1.84
C HIS A 20 -3.67 4.86 3.37
N GLY A 21 -3.47 6.05 3.94
CA GLY A 21 -3.31 6.23 5.38
C GLY A 21 -4.46 5.61 6.20
N PRO A 22 -5.72 6.06 5.98
CA PRO A 22 -6.88 5.51 6.69
C PRO A 22 -7.07 4.02 6.46
N TYR A 23 -6.95 3.55 5.21
CA TYR A 23 -7.17 2.15 4.85
C TYR A 23 -6.22 1.20 5.59
N PHE A 24 -4.92 1.48 5.54
CA PHE A 24 -3.93 0.62 6.19
C PHE A 24 -3.90 0.79 7.70
N TYR A 25 -4.20 1.98 8.23
CA TYR A 25 -4.36 2.16 9.68
C TYR A 25 -5.49 1.25 10.21
N MET A 26 -6.65 1.27 9.56
CA MET A 26 -7.78 0.41 9.94
C MET A 26 -7.45 -1.07 9.72
N GLY A 27 -6.90 -1.43 8.56
CA GLY A 27 -6.55 -2.80 8.21
C GLY A 27 -5.53 -3.43 9.17
N PHE A 28 -4.45 -2.70 9.48
CA PHE A 28 -3.45 -3.19 10.43
C PHE A 28 -3.99 -3.23 11.86
N SER A 29 -4.87 -2.30 12.28
CA SER A 29 -5.52 -2.39 13.59
C SER A 29 -6.40 -3.64 13.71
N ILE A 30 -7.12 -4.03 12.65
CA ILE A 30 -7.89 -5.29 12.61
C ILE A 30 -6.97 -6.51 12.69
N ILE A 31 -5.87 -6.51 11.93
CA ILE A 31 -4.87 -7.60 11.97
C ILE A 31 -4.25 -7.72 13.36
N ASP A 32 -3.89 -6.60 13.99
CA ASP A 32 -3.29 -6.57 15.32
C ASP A 32 -4.29 -7.03 16.40
N ARG A 33 -5.58 -6.71 16.28
CA ARG A 33 -6.62 -7.26 17.16
C ARG A 33 -6.75 -8.78 17.02
N LYS A 34 -6.62 -9.33 15.81
CA LYS A 34 -6.78 -10.76 15.54
C LYS A 34 -5.55 -11.60 15.92
N PHE A 35 -4.34 -11.09 15.69
CA PHE A 35 -3.10 -11.83 15.88
C PHE A 35 -2.27 -11.34 17.08
N GLY A 36 -2.78 -10.38 17.85
CA GLY A 36 -2.11 -9.77 19.00
C GLY A 36 -1.22 -8.59 18.60
N GLN A 37 -1.20 -7.54 19.43
CA GLN A 37 -0.37 -6.34 19.19
C GLN A 37 1.13 -6.63 19.32
N ALA A 38 1.50 -7.58 20.19
CA ALA A 38 2.89 -7.98 20.40
C ALA A 38 3.36 -8.99 19.35
N VAL A 39 4.49 -8.70 18.72
CA VAL A 39 5.14 -9.60 17.76
C VAL A 39 6.12 -10.48 18.53
N THR A 40 5.64 -11.59 19.06
CA THR A 40 6.44 -12.50 19.90
C THR A 40 7.18 -13.58 19.11
N THR A 41 6.81 -13.84 17.84
CA THR A 41 7.44 -14.91 17.05
C THR A 41 7.39 -14.62 15.55
N TRP A 42 8.38 -15.11 14.79
CA TRP A 42 8.39 -15.10 13.32
C TRP A 42 7.14 -15.71 12.67
N LYS A 43 6.51 -16.70 13.33
CA LYS A 43 5.22 -17.27 12.89
C LYS A 43 4.09 -16.22 12.88
N VAL A 44 4.09 -15.30 13.85
CA VAL A 44 3.10 -14.21 13.93
C VAL A 44 3.37 -13.17 12.85
N VAL A 45 4.65 -12.82 12.62
CA VAL A 45 5.04 -11.93 11.51
C VAL A 45 4.58 -12.49 10.18
N ALA A 46 4.88 -13.75 9.89
CA ALA A 46 4.47 -14.39 8.64
C ALA A 46 2.95 -14.36 8.46
N LYS A 47 2.16 -14.71 9.49
CA LYS A 47 0.69 -14.66 9.44
C LYS A 47 0.17 -13.24 9.15
N LYS A 48 0.71 -12.23 9.84
CA LYS A 48 0.32 -10.83 9.63
C LYS A 48 0.68 -10.34 8.23
N THR A 49 1.89 -10.65 7.76
CA THR A 49 2.35 -10.29 6.41
C THR A 49 1.51 -10.97 5.33
N THR A 50 1.18 -12.26 5.47
CA THR A 50 0.29 -12.96 4.53
C THR A 50 -1.12 -12.37 4.55
N ALA A 51 -1.68 -12.07 5.73
CA ALA A 51 -2.98 -11.42 5.83
C ALA A 51 -2.97 -10.04 5.15
N ALA A 52 -1.95 -9.22 5.38
CA ALA A 52 -1.80 -7.94 4.71
C ALA A 52 -1.69 -8.10 3.19
N GLN A 53 -0.88 -9.05 2.73
CA GLN A 53 -0.64 -9.28 1.30
C GLN A 53 -1.87 -9.79 0.56
N PHE A 54 -2.65 -10.70 1.12
CA PHE A 54 -3.74 -11.36 0.38
C PHE A 54 -5.14 -10.82 0.72
N ILE A 55 -5.31 -10.17 1.88
CA ILE A 55 -6.61 -9.65 2.32
C ILE A 55 -6.70 -8.14 2.12
N LEU A 56 -5.66 -7.39 2.50
CA LEU A 56 -5.70 -5.92 2.43
C LEU A 56 -5.20 -5.39 1.08
N PHE A 57 -4.15 -5.97 0.52
CA PHE A 57 -3.50 -5.39 -0.65
C PHE A 57 -4.33 -5.46 -1.94
N PRO A 58 -5.02 -6.55 -2.31
CA PRO A 58 -5.80 -6.58 -3.54
C PRO A 58 -6.96 -5.56 -3.57
N PRO A 59 -7.81 -5.46 -2.52
CA PRO A 59 -8.86 -4.44 -2.49
C PRO A 59 -8.29 -3.01 -2.48
N TYR A 60 -7.16 -2.79 -1.79
CA TYR A 60 -6.46 -1.51 -1.83
C TYR A 60 -6.02 -1.12 -3.24
N LEU A 61 -5.45 -2.04 -4.02
CA LEU A 61 -5.02 -1.75 -5.40
C LEU A 61 -6.21 -1.38 -6.30
N VAL A 62 -7.33 -2.09 -6.18
CA VAL A 62 -8.57 -1.74 -6.91
C VAL A 62 -9.04 -0.34 -6.53
N ALA A 63 -9.07 -0.02 -5.23
CA ALA A 63 -9.46 1.29 -4.75
C ALA A 63 -8.49 2.39 -5.22
N LEU A 64 -7.18 2.14 -5.20
CA LEU A 64 -6.15 3.08 -5.62
C LEU A 64 -6.27 3.39 -7.11
N PHE A 65 -6.30 2.37 -7.97
CA PHE A 65 -6.40 2.58 -9.42
C PHE A 65 -7.76 3.14 -9.83
N GLY A 66 -8.83 2.79 -9.11
CA GLY A 66 -10.14 3.41 -9.29
C GLY A 66 -10.13 4.89 -8.93
N PHE A 67 -9.61 5.23 -7.75
CA PHE A 67 -9.47 6.61 -7.29
C PHE A 67 -8.63 7.46 -8.25
N MET A 68 -7.48 6.94 -8.68
CA MET A 68 -6.63 7.61 -9.67
C MET A 68 -7.32 7.75 -11.02
N GLY A 69 -8.04 6.72 -11.47
CA GLY A 69 -8.80 6.77 -12.73
C GLY A 69 -9.87 7.86 -12.74
N VAL A 70 -10.55 8.08 -11.60
CA VAL A 70 -11.51 9.17 -11.43
C VAL A 70 -10.81 10.53 -11.46
N LEU A 71 -9.72 10.69 -10.71
CA LEU A 71 -8.97 11.96 -10.65
C LEU A 71 -8.31 12.36 -11.98
N GLU A 72 -8.01 11.39 -12.82
CA GLU A 72 -7.40 11.56 -14.14
C GLU A 72 -8.44 11.66 -15.27
N ASN A 73 -9.75 11.55 -14.97
CA ASN A 73 -10.83 11.50 -15.96
C ASN A 73 -10.59 10.47 -17.08
N HIS A 74 -10.19 9.25 -16.71
CA HIS A 74 -9.99 8.17 -17.68
C HIS A 74 -11.34 7.61 -18.18
N ASP A 75 -11.48 7.46 -19.50
CA ASP A 75 -12.70 6.95 -20.13
C ASP A 75 -13.03 5.49 -19.77
N ASN A 76 -12.01 4.66 -19.48
CA ASN A 76 -12.19 3.24 -19.16
C ASN A 76 -11.42 2.80 -17.91
N ILE A 77 -11.87 3.27 -16.75
CA ILE A 77 -11.29 2.95 -15.44
C ILE A 77 -11.30 1.43 -15.18
N LYS A 78 -12.36 0.73 -15.59
CA LYS A 78 -12.51 -0.72 -15.37
C LYS A 78 -11.40 -1.51 -16.06
N GLU A 79 -11.11 -1.20 -17.32
CA GLU A 79 -10.05 -1.87 -18.07
C GLU A 79 -8.66 -1.58 -17.47
N LYS A 80 -8.43 -0.34 -17.02
CA LYS A 80 -7.19 0.05 -16.31
C LYS A 80 -7.00 -0.78 -15.04
N ILE A 81 -8.05 -0.95 -14.23
CA ILE A 81 -8.02 -1.76 -13.01
C ILE A 81 -7.69 -3.23 -13.36
N ILE A 82 -8.40 -3.81 -14.32
CA ILE A 82 -8.22 -5.23 -14.70
C ILE A 82 -6.79 -5.51 -15.17
N LYS A 83 -6.16 -4.58 -15.88
CA LYS A 83 -4.78 -4.72 -16.36
C LYS A 83 -3.74 -4.43 -15.27
N ARG A 84 -3.88 -3.32 -14.55
CA ARG A 84 -2.85 -2.82 -13.62
C ARG A 84 -2.86 -3.52 -12.27
N VAL A 85 -4.02 -3.98 -11.77
CA VAL A 85 -4.10 -4.63 -10.44
C VAL A 85 -3.26 -5.91 -10.38
N PRO A 86 -3.34 -6.87 -11.34
CA PRO A 86 -2.51 -8.06 -11.31
C PRO A 86 -1.01 -7.77 -11.36
N GLU A 87 -0.58 -6.85 -12.24
CA GLU A 87 0.82 -6.43 -12.37
C GLU A 87 1.35 -5.81 -11.07
N ALA A 88 0.59 -4.89 -10.48
CA ALA A 88 0.92 -4.26 -9.22
C ALA A 88 0.88 -5.26 -8.05
N PHE A 89 -0.03 -6.23 -8.09
CA PHE A 89 -0.13 -7.27 -7.07
C PHE A 89 1.11 -8.16 -7.06
N ILE A 90 1.52 -8.66 -8.23
CA ILE A 90 2.71 -9.52 -8.37
C ILE A 90 3.96 -8.77 -7.91
N SER A 91 4.13 -7.53 -8.36
CA SER A 91 5.27 -6.70 -7.98
C SER A 91 5.26 -6.42 -6.47
N GLY A 92 4.08 -6.20 -5.89
CA GLY A 92 3.90 -5.98 -4.46
C GLY A 92 4.15 -7.25 -3.62
N CYS A 93 3.91 -8.44 -4.16
CA CYS A 93 4.23 -9.72 -3.51
C CYS A 93 5.73 -9.91 -3.27
N VAL A 94 6.59 -9.17 -3.95
CA VAL A 94 8.04 -9.16 -3.67
C VAL A 94 8.37 -8.05 -2.68
N TYR A 95 7.86 -6.85 -2.93
CA TYR A 95 8.20 -5.65 -2.14
C TYR A 95 7.66 -5.69 -0.71
N TRP A 96 6.36 -5.93 -0.56
CA TRP A 96 5.67 -5.77 0.72
C TRP A 96 6.02 -6.83 1.75
N PRO A 97 6.29 -8.11 1.41
CA PRO A 97 6.75 -9.07 2.42
C PRO A 97 8.08 -8.69 3.04
N VAL A 98 9.01 -8.13 2.27
CA VAL A 98 10.29 -7.63 2.77
C VAL A 98 10.05 -6.40 3.65
N ALA A 99 9.30 -5.42 3.15
CA ALA A 99 9.00 -4.19 3.88
C ALA A 99 8.26 -4.46 5.21
N ASN A 100 7.25 -5.34 5.20
CA ASN A 100 6.49 -5.71 6.40
C ASN A 100 7.32 -6.54 7.38
N SER A 101 8.22 -7.40 6.90
CA SER A 101 9.11 -8.15 7.79
C SER A 101 10.04 -7.21 8.56
N ILE A 102 10.60 -6.20 7.90
CA ILE A 102 11.40 -5.15 8.55
C ILE A 102 10.52 -4.35 9.52
N ASN A 103 9.34 -3.91 9.08
CA ASN A 103 8.40 -3.13 9.91
C ASN A 103 8.04 -3.83 11.22
N PHE A 104 7.66 -5.11 11.15
CA PHE A 104 7.19 -5.83 12.34
C PHE A 104 8.33 -6.31 13.23
N LYS A 105 9.53 -6.56 12.68
CA LYS A 105 10.66 -7.10 13.44
C LYS A 105 11.63 -6.05 13.97
N LEU A 106 11.98 -5.06 13.16
CA LEU A 106 13.04 -4.10 13.47
C LEU A 106 12.51 -2.74 13.93
N ILE A 107 11.31 -2.36 13.49
CA ILE A 107 10.77 -1.03 13.78
C ILE A 107 9.94 -1.04 15.08
N PRO A 108 10.29 -0.20 16.07
CA PRO A 108 9.49 -0.03 17.29
C PRO A 108 8.07 0.42 16.95
N ASN A 109 7.07 0.03 17.75
CA ASN A 109 5.65 0.28 17.49
C ASN A 109 5.35 1.74 17.08
N ASN A 110 5.97 2.72 17.75
CA ASN A 110 5.74 4.15 17.52
C ASN A 110 6.22 4.62 16.13
N PHE A 111 7.16 3.91 15.49
CA PHE A 111 7.74 4.29 14.20
C PHE A 111 7.22 3.46 13.02
N ARG A 112 6.35 2.47 13.27
CA ARG A 112 5.84 1.59 12.21
C ARG A 112 5.04 2.33 11.14
N VAL A 113 4.20 3.28 11.55
CA VAL A 113 3.39 4.09 10.64
C VAL A 113 4.26 5.02 9.79
N PRO A 114 5.18 5.82 10.36
CA PRO A 114 6.15 6.59 9.55
C PRO A 114 6.98 5.73 8.60
N TYR A 115 7.48 4.58 9.06
CA TYR A 115 8.24 3.66 8.21
C TYR A 115 7.41 3.17 7.01
N LEU A 116 6.18 2.71 7.26
CA LEU A 116 5.28 2.26 6.21
C LEU A 116 4.93 3.38 5.23
N ALA A 117 4.77 4.62 5.71
CA ALA A 117 4.52 5.77 4.84
C ALA A 117 5.70 6.04 3.89
N VAL A 118 6.94 5.93 4.38
CA VAL A 118 8.14 6.05 3.54
C VAL A 118 8.23 4.89 2.54
N SER A 119 8.04 3.64 2.98
CA SER A 119 8.00 2.49 2.07
C SER A 119 6.89 2.63 1.02
N ALA A 120 5.72 3.12 1.42
CA ALA A 120 4.62 3.41 0.50
C ALA A 120 4.99 4.50 -0.52
N GLY A 121 5.74 5.53 -0.12
CA GLY A 121 6.26 6.54 -1.04
C GLY A 121 7.19 5.94 -2.11
N ILE A 122 8.10 5.05 -1.70
CA ILE A 122 8.99 4.32 -2.62
C ILE A 122 8.16 3.43 -3.56
N TRP A 123 7.19 2.70 -3.02
CA TRP A 123 6.30 1.85 -3.79
C TRP A 123 5.45 2.62 -4.80
N ASN A 124 4.86 3.74 -4.40
CA ASN A 124 4.09 4.59 -5.30
C ASN A 124 4.96 5.20 -6.39
N SER A 125 6.22 5.53 -6.08
CA SER A 125 7.18 5.99 -7.10
C SER A 125 7.46 4.90 -8.14
N TYR A 126 7.58 3.64 -7.72
CA TYR A 126 7.68 2.50 -8.61
C TYR A 126 6.42 2.31 -9.47
N LEU A 127 5.22 2.34 -8.87
CA LEU A 127 3.94 2.27 -9.60
C LEU A 127 3.70 3.44 -10.55
N SER A 128 4.32 4.59 -10.29
CA SER A 128 4.27 5.77 -11.15
C SER A 128 5.18 5.62 -12.38
N TYR A 129 6.24 4.80 -12.28
CA TYR A 129 7.17 4.50 -13.35
C TYR A 129 6.68 3.35 -14.26
N VAL A 130 6.06 2.32 -13.67
CA VAL A 130 5.54 1.13 -14.37
C VAL A 130 4.13 1.36 -14.90
#